data_AF-W2SIS9-F1
#
_entry.id   AF-W2SIS9-F1
#
_cell.length_a   1.000
_cell.length_b   1.000
_cell.length_c   1.000
_cell.angle_alpha   90.00
_cell.angle_beta   90.00
_cell.angle_gamma   90.00
#
_symmetry.space_group_name_H-M   'P 1'
#
loop_
_entity.id
_entity.type
_entity.pdbx_description
1 polymer ?
#
loop_
_entity_poly.entity_id
_entity_poly.type
_entity_poly.pdbx_seq_one_letter_code
_entity_poly.pdbx_strand_id
1 'polypeptide(L)'
;MRGRSMLLIATCCTGPWEEAMMWSESIMLTTRQHSRLLSGKMSGFAFSQPTLFKKMVEKLPSDFTLVHLAMSHDGSLHLIKIHKDREPIVIPLAPKSKVDLVKSLMDKIIDENARTSCLGKVTKDARAFWAARRAVDRDLKNLIPRVQEILLGPAAPLMLPSMSLNRKGSIWA
;
A
#
# COMPACT_ATOMS: atom_id res chain seq x y z
N MET A 1 11.62 -10.12 -15.09
CA MET A 1 11.64 -11.42 -14.38
C MET A 1 11.68 -11.30 -12.85
N ARG A 2 12.39 -10.34 -12.23
CA ARG A 2 12.49 -10.25 -10.74
C ARG A 2 11.18 -10.11 -9.98
N GLY A 3 10.23 -9.28 -10.44
CA GLY A 3 8.99 -9.01 -9.68
C GLY A 3 8.15 -10.25 -9.37
N ARG A 4 7.84 -11.07 -10.39
CA ARG A 4 7.07 -12.31 -10.19
C ARG A 4 7.81 -13.36 -9.35
N SER A 5 9.11 -13.55 -9.59
CA SER A 5 9.90 -14.53 -8.84
C SER A 5 10.06 -14.16 -7.37
N MET A 6 10.26 -12.88 -7.04
CA MET A 6 10.37 -12.45 -5.64
C MET A 6 9.04 -12.57 -4.88
N LEU A 7 7.91 -12.28 -5.52
CA LEU A 7 6.58 -12.43 -4.91
C LEU A 7 6.25 -13.90 -4.60
N LEU A 8 6.64 -14.81 -5.50
CA LEU A 8 6.41 -16.24 -5.31
C LEU A 8 7.33 -16.83 -4.24
N ILE A 9 8.56 -16.32 -4.12
CA ILE A 9 9.48 -16.72 -3.04
C ILE A 9 9.02 -16.12 -1.70
N ALA A 10 8.53 -14.88 -1.68
CA ALA A 10 8.06 -14.22 -0.46
C ALA A 10 6.98 -15.05 0.25
N THR A 11 6.04 -15.63 -0.50
CA THR A 11 4.99 -16.50 0.06
C THR A 11 5.47 -17.85 0.58
N CYS A 12 6.74 -18.21 0.34
CA CYS A 12 7.36 -19.46 0.78
C CYS A 12 8.50 -19.24 1.80
N CYS A 13 8.76 -18.00 2.21
CA CYS A 13 9.80 -17.67 3.18
C CYS A 13 9.44 -18.20 4.58
N THR A 14 10.46 -18.56 5.37
CA THR A 14 10.27 -19.08 6.74
C THR A 14 10.46 -18.03 7.83
N GLY A 15 11.01 -16.85 7.50
CA GLY A 15 11.27 -15.76 8.45
C GLY A 15 10.60 -14.43 8.05
N PRO A 16 10.03 -13.68 9.00
CA PRO A 16 9.25 -12.46 8.71
C PRO A 16 10.11 -11.33 8.10
N TRP A 17 11.39 -11.26 8.46
CA TRP A 17 12.34 -10.30 7.89
C TRP A 17 12.73 -10.63 6.46
N GLU A 18 12.83 -11.92 6.12
CA GLU A 18 13.10 -12.35 4.75
C GLU A 18 11.88 -12.07 3.87
N GLU A 19 10.70 -12.45 4.34
CA GLU A 19 9.45 -12.19 3.64
C GLU A 19 9.25 -10.69 3.39
N ALA A 20 9.37 -9.85 4.41
CA ALA A 20 9.25 -8.39 4.27
C ALA A 20 10.31 -7.78 3.35
N MET A 21 11.55 -8.29 3.39
CA MET A 21 12.59 -7.87 2.45
C MET A 21 12.19 -8.21 1.01
N MET A 22 11.72 -9.44 0.76
CA MET A 22 11.32 -9.89 -0.57
C MET A 22 10.12 -9.10 -1.12
N TRP A 23 9.14 -8.78 -0.28
CA TRP A 23 8.04 -7.87 -0.63
C TRP A 23 8.52 -6.45 -0.93
N SER A 24 9.47 -5.92 -0.16
CA SER A 24 10.05 -4.60 -0.43
C SER A 24 10.84 -4.59 -1.74
N GLU A 25 11.57 -5.66 -2.06
CA GLU A 25 12.39 -5.80 -3.26
C GLU A 25 11.57 -6.05 -4.54
N SER A 26 10.35 -6.57 -4.41
CA SER A 26 9.47 -6.86 -5.56
C SER A 26 8.84 -5.61 -6.18
N ILE A 27 8.84 -4.49 -5.47
CA ILE A 27 8.22 -3.22 -5.88
C ILE A 27 9.24 -2.18 -6.36
N MET A 28 8.75 -1.20 -7.15
CA MET A 28 9.52 -0.04 -7.66
C MET A 28 10.78 -0.42 -8.47
N LEU A 29 10.75 -1.56 -9.17
CA LEU A 29 11.88 -2.05 -9.95
C LEU A 29 12.39 -1.02 -10.97
N THR A 30 11.48 -0.34 -11.68
CA THR A 30 11.82 0.68 -12.68
C THR A 30 12.50 1.89 -12.04
N THR A 31 12.00 2.39 -10.91
CA THR A 31 12.61 3.47 -10.14
C THR A 31 14.03 3.11 -9.69
N ARG A 32 14.23 1.88 -9.20
CA ARG A 32 15.56 1.38 -8.82
C ARG A 32 16.50 1.29 -10.01
N GLN A 33 16.03 0.84 -11.18
CA GLN A 33 16.85 0.83 -12.41
C GLN A 33 17.21 2.24 -12.88
N HIS A 34 16.26 3.17 -12.83
CA HIS A 34 16.51 4.56 -13.21
C HIS A 34 17.54 5.21 -12.26
N SER A 35 17.42 4.98 -10.96
CA SER A 35 18.40 5.44 -9.98
C SER A 35 19.80 4.85 -10.22
N ARG A 36 19.90 3.56 -10.59
CA ARG A 36 21.18 2.94 -11.00
C ARG A 36 21.81 3.68 -12.18
N LEU A 37 21.01 3.95 -13.23
CA LEU A 37 21.47 4.70 -14.41
C LEU A 37 22.02 6.08 -14.02
N LEU A 38 21.28 6.84 -13.22
CA LEU A 38 21.68 8.18 -12.77
C LEU A 38 22.94 8.15 -11.87
N SER A 39 23.09 7.11 -11.05
CA SER A 39 24.22 6.99 -10.12
C SER A 39 25.52 6.52 -10.78
N GLY A 40 25.47 6.02 -12.03
CA GLY A 40 26.60 5.36 -12.69
C GLY A 40 27.04 4.04 -12.04
N LYS A 41 26.37 3.58 -10.98
CA LYS A 41 26.72 2.35 -10.26
C LYS A 41 25.95 1.16 -10.82
N MET A 42 26.70 0.14 -11.26
CA MET A 42 26.11 -1.14 -11.67
C MET A 42 25.62 -1.99 -10.49
N SER A 43 26.11 -1.79 -9.26
CA SER A 43 25.52 -2.45 -8.08
C SER A 43 24.20 -1.77 -7.70
N GLY A 44 23.12 -2.57 -7.59
CA GLY A 44 21.78 -2.04 -7.38
C GLY A 44 21.48 -1.62 -5.94
N PHE A 45 20.45 -0.78 -5.80
CA PHE A 45 19.75 -0.54 -4.53
C PHE A 45 18.86 -1.75 -4.23
N ALA A 46 19.46 -2.86 -3.80
CA ALA A 46 18.73 -4.07 -3.43
C ALA A 46 19.39 -4.72 -2.23
N PHE A 47 18.57 -5.22 -1.30
CA PHE A 47 19.07 -6.01 -0.19
C PHE A 47 19.34 -7.45 -0.64
N SER A 48 20.54 -7.95 -0.35
CA SER A 48 20.92 -9.34 -0.61
C SER A 48 20.68 -10.27 0.59
N GLN A 49 20.54 -9.70 1.79
CA GLN A 49 20.38 -10.44 3.04
C GLN A 49 19.33 -9.78 3.94
N PRO A 50 18.44 -10.57 4.58
CA PRO A 50 17.43 -10.04 5.50
C PRO A 50 18.03 -9.27 6.69
N THR A 51 19.24 -9.63 7.12
CA THR A 51 19.97 -8.96 8.20
C THR A 51 20.36 -7.52 7.85
N LEU A 52 20.74 -7.25 6.60
CA LEU A 52 21.04 -5.90 6.12
C LEU A 52 19.78 -5.05 6.02
N PHE A 53 18.68 -5.66 5.55
CA PHE A 53 17.37 -5.02 5.52
C PHE A 53 16.90 -4.63 6.93
N LYS A 54 16.98 -5.57 7.89
CA LYS A 54 16.65 -5.32 9.30
C LYS A 54 17.46 -4.17 9.88
N LYS A 55 18.79 -4.17 9.70
CA LYS A 55 19.68 -3.09 10.17
C LYS A 55 19.32 -1.72 9.61
N MET A 56 18.78 -1.65 8.38
CA MET A 56 18.30 -0.40 7.80
C MET A 56 16.97 0.03 8.40
N VAL A 57 16.06 -0.91 8.62
CA VAL A 57 14.78 -0.64 9.29
C VAL A 57 14.99 -0.16 10.73
N GLU A 58 15.94 -0.73 11.46
CA GLU A 58 16.28 -0.32 12.84
C GLU A 58 16.79 1.13 12.94
N LYS A 59 17.31 1.69 11.85
CA LYS A 59 17.76 3.09 11.77
C LYS A 59 16.63 4.08 11.47
N LEU A 60 15.42 3.61 11.18
CA LEU A 60 14.28 4.49 10.97
C LEU A 60 13.91 5.22 12.27
N PRO A 61 13.31 6.42 12.19
CA PRO A 61 12.78 7.12 13.36
C PRO A 61 11.78 6.26 14.14
N SER A 62 11.71 6.44 15.46
CA SER A 62 10.85 5.64 16.37
C SER A 62 9.35 5.86 16.20
N ASP A 63 8.98 7.00 15.63
CA ASP A 63 7.62 7.38 15.25
C ASP A 63 7.28 6.97 13.80
N PHE A 64 8.22 6.37 13.08
CA PHE A 64 8.06 6.03 11.68
C PHE A 64 7.63 4.57 11.49
N THR A 65 6.50 4.39 10.79
CA THR A 65 5.96 3.07 10.44
C THR A 65 5.76 3.00 8.94
N LEU A 66 6.26 1.94 8.32
CA LEU A 66 6.00 1.64 6.92
C LEU A 66 4.84 0.65 6.84
N VAL A 67 3.81 0.99 6.07
CA VAL A 67 2.73 0.07 5.71
C VAL A 67 2.67 0.01 4.19
N HIS A 68 3.11 -1.12 3.62
CA HIS A 68 3.02 -1.36 2.19
C HIS A 68 1.78 -2.19 1.90
N LEU A 69 1.02 -1.75 0.89
CA LEU A 69 -0.03 -2.52 0.27
C LEU A 69 0.48 -2.99 -1.10
N ALA A 70 0.63 -4.29 -1.28
CA ALA A 70 1.24 -4.85 -2.48
C ALA A 70 0.39 -5.99 -3.05
N MET A 71 0.31 -6.06 -4.38
CA MET A 71 -0.33 -7.19 -5.07
C MET A 71 0.66 -8.34 -5.20
N SER A 72 0.20 -9.55 -4.88
CA SER A 72 0.89 -10.79 -5.19
C SER A 72 0.74 -11.15 -6.68
N HIS A 73 1.45 -12.18 -7.09
CA HIS A 73 1.46 -12.69 -8.47
C HIS A 73 0.09 -13.25 -8.91
N ASP A 74 -0.73 -13.74 -7.98
CA ASP A 74 -2.10 -14.22 -8.21
C ASP A 74 -3.15 -13.08 -8.23
N GLY A 75 -2.73 -11.84 -7.97
CA GLY A 75 -3.58 -10.66 -7.89
C GLY A 75 -4.22 -10.42 -6.51
N SER A 76 -3.90 -11.23 -5.49
CA SER A 76 -4.32 -10.95 -4.11
C SER A 76 -3.54 -9.78 -3.51
N LEU A 77 -4.19 -9.02 -2.64
CA LEU A 77 -3.60 -7.89 -1.91
C LEU A 77 -3.01 -8.36 -0.58
N HIS A 78 -1.79 -7.94 -0.29
CA HIS A 78 -1.09 -8.19 0.96
C HIS A 78 -0.74 -6.88 1.67
N LEU A 79 -0.72 -6.93 3.00
CA LEU A 79 -0.21 -5.87 3.88
C LEU A 79 1.15 -6.30 4.42
N ILE A 80 2.12 -5.41 4.29
CA ILE A 80 3.47 -5.55 4.85
C ILE A 80 3.71 -4.34 5.74
N LYS A 81 3.65 -4.56 7.05
CA LYS A 81 3.88 -3.51 8.06
C LYS A 81 5.23 -3.70 8.71
N ILE A 82 6.06 -2.68 8.63
CA ILE A 82 7.44 -2.67 9.11
C ILE A 82 7.63 -1.51 10.07
N HIS A 83 8.29 -1.79 11.18
CA HIS A 83 8.64 -0.81 12.20
C HIS A 83 9.92 -1.27 12.91
N LYS A 84 10.75 -0.35 13.40
CA LYS A 84 12.07 -0.68 13.98
C LYS A 84 12.03 -1.61 15.19
N ASP A 85 11.05 -1.44 16.08
CA ASP A 85 11.03 -2.14 17.38
C ASP A 85 10.29 -3.49 17.37
N ARG A 86 9.83 -3.97 16.20
CA ARG A 86 9.02 -5.20 16.13
C ARG A 86 9.32 -5.97 14.85
N GLU A 87 8.97 -7.25 14.83
CA GLU A 87 9.04 -8.03 13.59
C GLU A 87 8.03 -7.52 12.56
N PRO A 88 8.35 -7.58 11.26
CA PRO A 88 7.42 -7.23 10.21
C PRO A 88 6.16 -8.10 10.28
N ILE A 89 5.02 -7.48 10.03
CA ILE A 89 3.74 -8.17 9.87
C ILE A 89 3.47 -8.28 8.39
N VAL A 90 3.42 -9.50 7.87
CA VAL A 90 3.05 -9.78 6.48
C VAL A 90 1.80 -10.64 6.50
N ILE A 91 0.69 -10.12 5.95
CA ILE A 91 -0.59 -10.82 5.93
C ILE A 91 -1.33 -10.63 4.60
N PRO A 92 -2.06 -11.65 4.12
CA PRO A 92 -3.01 -11.48 3.03
C PRO A 92 -4.22 -10.66 3.51
N LEU A 93 -4.61 -9.65 2.75
CA LEU A 93 -5.76 -8.79 3.03
C LEU A 93 -7.00 -9.21 2.26
N ALA A 94 -6.86 -9.34 0.93
CA ALA A 94 -8.00 -9.55 0.06
C ALA A 94 -7.63 -10.39 -1.16
N PRO A 95 -8.46 -11.36 -1.56
CA PRO A 95 -8.27 -12.08 -2.81
C PRO A 95 -8.53 -11.15 -4.00
N LYS A 96 -8.00 -11.53 -5.17
CA LYS A 96 -8.14 -10.78 -6.42
C LYS A 96 -9.58 -10.35 -6.71
N SER A 97 -10.57 -11.21 -6.46
CA SER A 97 -11.99 -10.90 -6.70
C SER A 97 -12.48 -9.67 -5.93
N LYS A 98 -12.06 -9.51 -4.67
CA LYS A 98 -12.40 -8.34 -3.85
C LYS A 98 -11.65 -7.09 -4.33
N VAL A 99 -10.39 -7.24 -4.73
CA VAL A 99 -9.58 -6.16 -5.30
C VAL A 99 -10.21 -5.62 -6.58
N ASP A 100 -10.60 -6.52 -7.49
CA ASP A 100 -11.25 -6.18 -8.76
C ASP A 100 -12.62 -5.52 -8.54
N LEU A 101 -13.39 -5.98 -7.54
CA LEU A 101 -14.65 -5.34 -7.14
C LEU A 101 -14.43 -3.89 -6.69
N VAL A 102 -13.49 -3.66 -5.76
CA VAL A 102 -13.20 -2.31 -5.28
C VAL A 102 -12.67 -1.43 -6.39
N LYS A 103 -11.80 -1.96 -7.25
CA LYS A 103 -11.31 -1.25 -8.42
C LYS A 103 -12.48 -0.78 -9.29
N SER A 104 -13.43 -1.67 -9.62
CA SER A 104 -14.60 -1.30 -10.43
C SER A 104 -15.48 -0.23 -9.77
N LEU A 105 -15.64 -0.28 -8.44
CA LEU A 105 -16.39 0.76 -7.71
C LEU A 105 -15.67 2.11 -7.75
N MET A 106 -14.34 2.12 -7.57
CA MET A 106 -13.53 3.33 -7.63
C MET A 106 -13.46 3.91 -9.05
N ASP A 107 -13.32 3.07 -10.08
CA ASP A 107 -13.31 3.49 -11.49
C ASP A 107 -14.60 4.23 -11.84
N LYS A 108 -15.77 3.77 -11.38
CA LYS A 108 -17.05 4.49 -11.57
C LYS A 108 -17.04 5.89 -10.97
N ILE A 109 -16.48 6.05 -9.78
CA ILE A 109 -16.37 7.37 -9.12
C ILE A 109 -15.40 8.28 -9.88
N ILE A 110 -14.28 7.73 -10.37
CA ILE A 110 -13.30 8.46 -11.18
C ILE A 110 -13.93 8.92 -12.50
N ASP A 111 -14.67 8.05 -13.18
CA ASP A 111 -15.37 8.37 -14.43
C ASP A 111 -16.43 9.45 -14.22
N GLU A 112 -17.19 9.38 -13.12
CA GLU A 112 -18.18 10.40 -12.75
C GLU A 112 -17.51 11.74 -12.43
N ASN A 113 -16.41 11.73 -11.68
CA ASN A 113 -15.61 12.93 -11.41
C ASN A 113 -15.04 13.53 -12.70
N ALA A 114 -14.56 12.71 -13.64
CA ALA A 114 -14.06 13.16 -14.93
C ALA A 114 -15.18 13.81 -15.75
N ARG A 115 -16.37 13.18 -15.83
CA ARG A 115 -17.52 13.74 -16.55
C ARG A 115 -18.00 15.06 -15.95
N THR A 116 -18.07 15.14 -14.62
CA THR A 116 -18.48 16.38 -13.94
C THR A 116 -17.42 17.48 -14.05
N SER A 117 -16.15 17.14 -14.22
CA SER A 117 -15.10 18.14 -14.51
C SER A 117 -15.29 18.77 -15.90
N CYS A 118 -15.73 17.99 -16.89
CA CYS A 118 -16.06 18.47 -18.23
C CYS A 118 -17.34 19.32 -18.30
N LEU A 119 -18.27 19.21 -17.33
CA LEU A 119 -19.48 20.05 -17.29
C LEU A 119 -19.15 21.55 -17.28
N GLY A 120 -18.06 21.97 -16.65
CA GLY A 120 -17.65 23.38 -16.63
C GLY A 120 -17.30 23.96 -18.01
N LYS A 121 -17.06 23.10 -19.02
CA LYS A 121 -16.84 23.51 -20.42
C LYS A 121 -18.15 23.66 -21.20
N VAL A 122 -19.24 23.06 -20.73
CA VAL A 122 -20.50 22.88 -21.48
C VAL A 122 -21.65 23.64 -20.85
N THR A 123 -21.67 23.80 -19.52
CA THR A 123 -22.71 24.55 -18.81
C THR A 123 -22.18 25.85 -18.21
N LYS A 124 -23.00 26.91 -18.30
CA LYS A 124 -22.79 28.19 -17.59
C LYS A 124 -23.49 28.22 -16.22
N ASP A 125 -24.24 27.18 -15.89
CA ASP A 125 -24.91 27.05 -14.58
C ASP A 125 -23.95 26.52 -13.52
N ALA A 126 -23.36 27.46 -12.77
CA ALA A 126 -22.46 27.17 -11.66
C ALA A 126 -23.15 26.36 -10.55
N ARG A 127 -24.46 26.53 -10.33
CA ARG A 127 -25.19 25.81 -9.28
C ARG A 127 -25.32 24.34 -9.63
N ALA A 128 -25.70 24.03 -10.87
CA ALA A 128 -25.78 22.66 -11.37
C ALA A 128 -24.40 21.97 -11.37
N PHE A 129 -23.35 22.69 -11.80
CA PHE A 129 -21.97 22.19 -11.77
C PHE A 129 -21.54 21.76 -10.35
N TRP A 130 -21.69 22.65 -9.37
CA TRP A 130 -21.30 22.34 -7.99
C TRP A 130 -22.21 21.31 -7.33
N ALA A 131 -23.50 21.27 -7.68
CA ALA A 131 -24.42 20.24 -7.20
C ALA A 131 -23.98 18.83 -7.65
N ALA A 132 -23.59 18.69 -8.92
CA ALA A 132 -23.09 17.43 -9.46
C ALA A 132 -21.80 16.99 -8.77
N ARG A 133 -20.81 17.88 -8.62
CA ARG A 133 -19.53 17.55 -7.94
C ARG A 133 -19.72 17.15 -6.47
N ARG A 134 -20.62 17.82 -5.74
CA ARG A 134 -20.97 17.44 -4.37
C ARG A 134 -21.70 16.09 -4.29
N ALA A 135 -22.41 15.68 -5.35
CA ALA A 135 -23.00 14.34 -5.39
C ALA A 135 -21.91 13.27 -5.46
N VAL A 136 -20.94 13.42 -6.35
CA VAL A 136 -19.77 12.52 -6.45
C VAL A 136 -18.99 12.44 -5.15
N ASP A 137 -18.78 13.57 -4.48
CA ASP A 137 -18.10 13.61 -3.18
C ASP A 137 -18.87 12.83 -2.09
N ARG A 138 -20.21 12.95 -2.05
CA ARG A 138 -21.04 12.13 -1.15
C ARG A 138 -20.95 10.65 -1.47
N ASP A 139 -20.94 10.29 -2.75
CA ASP A 139 -20.84 8.89 -3.18
C ASP A 139 -19.48 8.30 -2.78
N LEU A 140 -18.40 9.06 -2.95
CA LEU A 140 -17.07 8.67 -2.48
C LEU A 140 -17.04 8.52 -0.95
N LYS A 141 -17.60 9.48 -0.21
CA LYS A 141 -17.69 9.43 1.25
C LYS A 141 -18.42 8.17 1.74
N ASN A 142 -19.50 7.78 1.05
CA ASN A 142 -20.25 6.58 1.37
C ASN A 142 -19.55 5.29 0.94
N LEU A 143 -18.69 5.36 -0.08
CA LEU A 143 -17.92 4.22 -0.60
C LEU A 143 -16.71 3.88 0.30
N ILE A 144 -16.02 4.87 0.88
CA ILE A 144 -14.81 4.67 1.68
C ILE A 144 -15.00 3.62 2.80
N PRO A 145 -16.05 3.66 3.65
CA PRO A 145 -16.28 2.65 4.68
C PRO A 145 -16.44 1.23 4.11
N ARG A 146 -17.14 1.10 2.97
CA ARG A 146 -17.32 -0.19 2.30
C ARG A 146 -16.00 -0.72 1.75
N VAL A 147 -15.14 0.15 1.21
CA VAL A 147 -13.81 -0.24 0.73
C VAL A 147 -12.94 -0.73 1.89
N GLN A 148 -12.96 -0.01 3.02
CA GLN A 148 -12.26 -0.45 4.23
C GLN A 148 -12.77 -1.83 4.67
N GLU A 149 -14.08 -2.05 4.72
CA GLU A 149 -14.66 -3.33 5.11
C GLU A 149 -14.29 -4.47 4.14
N ILE A 150 -14.37 -4.21 2.83
CA ILE A 150 -14.11 -5.21 1.78
C ILE A 150 -12.63 -5.62 1.75
N LEU A 151 -11.71 -4.64 1.78
CA LEU A 151 -10.28 -4.89 1.61
C LEU A 151 -9.53 -5.14 2.93
N LEU A 152 -9.82 -4.36 3.96
CA LEU A 152 -9.06 -4.37 5.20
C LEU A 152 -9.78 -5.16 6.29
N GLY A 153 -11.11 -4.99 6.41
CA GLY A 153 -11.93 -5.68 7.40
C GLY A 153 -11.32 -5.62 8.81
N PRO A 154 -11.17 -6.75 9.51
CA PRO A 154 -10.55 -6.80 10.85
C PRO A 154 -9.09 -6.32 10.89
N ALA A 155 -8.38 -6.31 9.76
CA ALA A 155 -7.00 -5.85 9.69
C ALA A 155 -6.87 -4.32 9.57
N ALA A 156 -7.98 -3.57 9.45
CA ALA A 156 -7.95 -2.11 9.32
C ALA A 156 -7.13 -1.38 10.40
N PRO A 157 -7.16 -1.77 11.70
CA PRO A 157 -6.33 -1.14 12.73
C PRO A 157 -4.82 -1.29 12.48
N LEU A 158 -4.39 -2.27 11.68
CA LEU A 158 -2.98 -2.42 11.32
C LEU A 158 -2.48 -1.30 10.41
N MET A 159 -3.36 -0.53 9.77
CA MET A 159 -2.99 0.66 9.01
C MET A 159 -2.49 1.81 9.89
N LEU A 160 -2.79 1.78 11.20
CA LEU A 160 -2.37 2.84 12.13
C LEU A 160 -0.87 2.77 12.40
N PRO A 161 -0.21 3.92 12.64
CA PRO A 161 1.18 3.95 13.04
C PRO A 161 1.43 3.07 14.28
N SER A 162 2.56 2.39 14.24
CA SER A 162 3.07 1.60 15.34
C SER A 162 3.68 2.53 16.39
N MET A 163 3.20 2.46 17.64
CA MET A 163 3.82 3.18 18.76
C MET A 163 5.03 2.43 19.30
N SER A 164 6.10 3.13 19.66
CA SER A 164 7.30 2.52 20.26
C SER A 164 6.94 1.73 21.52
N LEU A 165 7.51 0.54 21.66
CA LEU A 165 7.28 -0.29 22.84
C LEU A 165 8.13 0.24 24.00
N ASN A 166 7.50 0.79 25.04
CA ASN A 166 8.22 1.10 26.27
C ASN A 166 8.62 -0.21 26.99
N ARG A 167 9.73 -0.17 27.76
CA ARG A 167 10.35 -1.30 28.49
C ARG A 167 9.41 -2.17 29.36
N LYS A 168 8.17 -1.71 29.61
CA LYS A 168 7.16 -2.43 30.40
C LYS A 168 6.12 -3.20 29.56
N GLY A 169 6.24 -3.24 28.23
CA GLY A 169 5.40 -4.10 27.39
C GLY A 169 3.90 -3.78 27.40
N SER A 170 3.48 -2.60 27.89
CA SER A 170 2.09 -2.17 27.90
C SER A 170 2.00 -0.68 27.66
N ILE A 171 1.11 -0.27 26.75
CA ILE A 171 0.61 1.09 26.67
C ILE A 171 -0.91 0.99 26.74
N TRP A 172 -1.48 1.67 27.73
CA TRP A 172 -2.90 1.86 27.94
C TRP A 172 -3.51 2.66 26.77
N ALA A 173 -4.79 2.39 26.52
CA ALA A 173 -5.66 3.11 25.60
C ALA A 173 -5.80 4.60 25.98
#